data_AF-A0A3R7ILY4-F1
#
_entry.id   AF-A0A3R7ILY4-F1
#
_cell.length_a   1.000
_cell.length_b   1.000
_cell.length_c   1.000
_cell.angle_alpha   90.00
_cell.angle_beta   90.00
_cell.angle_gamma   90.00
#
_symmetry.space_group_name_H-M   'P 1'
#
loop_
_entity.id
_entity.type
_entity.pdbx_description
1 polymer ?
#
loop_
_entity_poly.entity_id
_entity_poly.type
_entity_poly.pdbx_seq_one_letter_code
_entity_poly.pdbx_strand_id
1 'polypeptide(L)'
;MTGERDLTCDVCGKSFKSKNALGGHKSSHSRRISETKLLAEIDRLVDELDRSPTATEMDTMGAYSAGTYENRFGSWTEALQMAGYKPVKQHRVSKDALLDEIRRLATEDGTPPTAADMRSEGKFTVTIAQNRFGSWNEALEAAGYDPNSRYRISDAELLEEIHRLADELGKVPTAQEMKDHGEFSHRPYFTRWEGWQAAIRAAGYEPVGRPAGQDHHNWKEQPVHEWREYGDNWDEQRQKALERDDYTCQTPGCEWTQEAHLETFTRGLHVHHIQQLSAFGDDESEVDFERANRLDNLVTVCAEHHHLWERASPLRLDIR
;
A
#
# COMPACT_ATOMS: atom_id res chain seq x y z
N MET A 1 -75.91 -5.96 13.66
CA MET A 1 -74.62 -5.84 12.95
C MET A 1 -74.47 -4.39 12.53
N THR A 2 -73.80 -3.56 13.33
CA THR A 2 -73.50 -2.17 12.95
C THR A 2 -72.19 -2.19 12.17
N GLY A 3 -72.30 -2.14 10.84
CA GLY A 3 -71.13 -2.02 9.95
C GLY A 3 -70.56 -0.62 10.05
N GLU A 4 -69.59 -0.42 10.94
CA GLU A 4 -68.77 0.78 10.91
C GLU A 4 -67.93 0.74 9.62
N ARG A 5 -68.20 1.69 8.71
CA ARG A 5 -67.41 1.84 7.50
C ARG A 5 -66.03 2.38 7.89
N ASP A 6 -64.99 1.66 7.49
CA ASP A 6 -63.61 2.09 7.69
C ASP A 6 -63.38 3.46 7.01
N LEU A 7 -62.62 4.33 7.69
CA LEU A 7 -62.27 5.65 7.20
C LEU A 7 -60.97 5.58 6.41
N THR A 8 -60.99 5.96 5.14
CA THR A 8 -59.83 5.89 4.24
C THR A 8 -59.06 7.20 4.20
N CYS A 9 -57.72 7.11 4.16
CA CYS A 9 -56.87 8.26 3.88
C CYS A 9 -56.93 8.62 2.38
N ASP A 10 -57.23 9.88 2.10
CA ASP A 10 -57.25 10.51 0.77
C ASP A 10 -55.86 10.64 0.12
N VAL A 11 -54.79 10.56 0.91
CA VAL A 11 -53.40 10.67 0.42
C VAL A 11 -52.79 9.33 0.04
N CYS A 12 -53.13 8.24 0.75
CA CYS A 12 -52.48 6.93 0.53
C CYS A 12 -53.42 5.72 0.53
N GLY A 13 -54.73 5.92 0.57
CA GLY A 13 -55.76 4.87 0.48
C GLY A 13 -55.90 3.94 1.70
N LYS A 14 -55.05 4.06 2.73
CA LYS A 14 -55.10 3.20 3.93
C LYS A 14 -56.38 3.41 4.73
N SER A 15 -56.96 2.31 5.23
CA SER A 15 -58.22 2.27 5.98
C SER A 15 -57.98 2.24 7.49
N PHE A 16 -58.80 2.99 8.24
CA PHE A 16 -58.67 3.15 9.68
C PHE A 16 -60.02 3.03 10.39
N LYS A 17 -60.02 2.39 11.56
CA LYS A 17 -61.23 2.12 12.35
C LYS A 17 -61.74 3.33 13.15
N SER A 18 -60.99 4.44 13.22
CA SER A 18 -61.40 5.63 13.99
C SER A 18 -60.86 6.93 13.43
N LYS A 19 -61.58 8.04 13.68
CA LYS A 19 -61.17 9.39 13.26
C LYS A 19 -59.85 9.83 13.90
N ASN A 20 -59.57 9.41 15.14
CA ASN A 20 -58.32 9.73 15.83
C ASN A 20 -57.11 9.00 15.20
N ALA A 21 -57.28 7.72 14.83
CA ALA A 21 -56.23 6.97 14.12
C ALA A 21 -55.96 7.56 12.74
N LEU A 22 -57.01 7.92 11.99
CA LEU A 22 -56.87 8.62 10.71
C LEU A 22 -56.22 10.01 10.89
N GLY A 23 -56.58 10.76 11.93
CA GLY A 23 -56.00 12.08 12.22
C GLY A 23 -54.52 12.03 12.58
N GLY A 24 -54.13 11.08 13.44
CA GLY A 24 -52.72 10.80 13.76
C GLY A 24 -51.93 10.32 12.55
N HIS A 25 -52.55 9.54 11.66
CA HIS A 25 -51.95 9.16 10.38
C HIS A 25 -51.81 10.34 9.42
N LYS A 26 -52.82 11.21 9.30
CA LYS A 26 -52.78 12.41 8.45
C LYS A 26 -51.69 13.39 8.88
N SER A 27 -51.40 13.52 10.17
CA SER A 27 -50.29 14.34 10.66
C SER A 27 -48.91 13.75 10.33
N SER A 28 -48.81 12.45 10.05
CA SER A 28 -47.57 11.85 9.52
C SER A 28 -47.30 12.26 8.06
N HIS A 29 -48.35 12.56 7.29
CA HIS A 29 -48.21 13.15 5.95
C HIS A 29 -47.83 14.62 6.00
N SER A 30 -48.21 15.37 7.06
CA SER A 30 -47.73 16.75 7.23
C SER A 30 -46.31 16.84 7.79
N ARG A 31 -45.81 15.76 8.43
CA ARG A 31 -44.40 15.62 8.88
C ARG A 31 -43.47 14.99 7.85
N ARG A 32 -43.98 14.38 6.78
CA ARG A 32 -43.20 13.80 5.68
C ARG A 32 -43.43 14.63 4.43
N ILE A 33 -42.38 14.90 3.65
CA ILE A 33 -42.52 15.58 2.37
C ILE A 33 -43.48 14.76 1.49
N SER A 34 -44.51 15.40 0.93
CA SER A 34 -45.51 14.72 0.11
C SER A 34 -44.93 14.34 -1.25
N GLU A 35 -45.45 13.28 -1.86
CA GLU A 35 -45.04 12.85 -3.20
C GLU A 35 -45.20 13.98 -4.21
N THR A 36 -46.29 14.74 -4.15
CA THR A 36 -46.51 15.92 -5.00
C THR A 36 -45.39 16.97 -4.89
N LYS A 37 -44.85 17.20 -3.68
CA LYS A 37 -43.75 18.15 -3.49
C LYS A 37 -42.43 17.61 -4.05
N LEU A 38 -42.21 16.30 -3.93
CA LEU A 38 -41.04 15.64 -4.51
C LEU A 38 -41.09 15.69 -6.04
N LEU A 39 -42.23 15.34 -6.65
CA LEU A 39 -42.39 15.40 -8.10
C LEU A 39 -42.28 16.84 -8.64
N ALA A 40 -42.87 17.83 -7.95
CA ALA A 40 -42.74 19.23 -8.34
C ALA A 40 -41.29 19.74 -8.29
N GLU A 41 -40.46 19.19 -7.40
CA GLU A 41 -39.04 19.53 -7.34
C GLU A 41 -38.24 18.87 -8.47
N ILE A 42 -38.66 17.69 -8.95
CA ILE A 42 -38.16 17.12 -10.20
C ILE A 42 -38.52 18.04 -11.36
N ASP A 43 -39.78 18.47 -11.48
CA ASP A 43 -40.26 19.37 -12.55
C ASP A 43 -39.43 20.66 -12.57
N ARG A 44 -39.20 21.28 -11.41
CA ARG A 44 -38.38 22.50 -11.28
C ARG A 44 -36.96 22.30 -11.84
N LEU A 45 -36.32 21.18 -11.50
CA LEU A 45 -34.98 20.88 -12.01
C LEU A 45 -34.99 20.50 -13.50
N VAL A 46 -36.07 19.91 -14.00
CA VAL A 46 -36.23 19.70 -15.45
C VAL A 46 -36.29 21.03 -16.19
N ASP A 47 -37.10 21.98 -15.69
CA ASP A 47 -37.22 23.31 -16.27
C ASP A 47 -35.90 24.08 -16.23
N GLU A 48 -35.11 23.90 -15.17
CA GLU A 48 -33.80 24.54 -15.01
C GLU A 48 -32.72 23.93 -15.91
N LEU A 49 -32.71 22.61 -16.07
CA LEU A 49 -31.66 21.88 -16.81
C LEU A 49 -32.02 21.65 -18.29
N ASP A 50 -33.26 21.90 -18.68
CA ASP A 50 -33.85 21.53 -19.98
C ASP A 50 -33.69 20.03 -20.32
N ARG A 51 -33.63 19.19 -19.26
CA ARG A 51 -33.54 17.73 -19.33
C ARG A 51 -33.86 17.10 -17.99
N SER A 52 -34.10 15.79 -17.97
CA SER A 52 -34.28 15.07 -16.72
C SER A 52 -33.05 15.20 -15.79
N PRO A 53 -33.23 15.49 -14.49
CA PRO A 53 -32.12 15.56 -13.56
C PRO A 53 -31.58 14.16 -13.25
N THR A 54 -30.30 14.10 -12.91
CA THR A 54 -29.66 12.94 -12.29
C THR A 54 -29.87 12.98 -10.77
N ALA A 55 -29.71 11.84 -10.10
CA ALA A 55 -29.78 11.78 -8.63
C ALA A 55 -28.75 12.73 -7.97
N THR A 56 -27.54 12.80 -8.51
CA THR A 56 -26.49 13.70 -8.03
C THR A 56 -26.87 15.18 -8.20
N GLU A 57 -27.51 15.55 -9.30
CA GLU A 57 -28.00 16.91 -9.51
C GLU A 57 -29.12 17.25 -8.54
N MET A 58 -30.00 16.30 -8.20
CA MET A 58 -30.98 16.49 -7.13
C MET A 58 -30.31 16.70 -5.77
N ASP A 59 -29.28 15.91 -5.42
CA ASP A 59 -28.54 16.08 -4.16
C ASP A 59 -27.78 17.41 -4.08
N THR A 60 -27.37 17.97 -5.22
CA THR A 60 -26.52 19.18 -5.28
C THR A 60 -27.35 20.46 -5.45
N MET A 61 -28.41 20.42 -6.25
CA MET A 61 -29.19 21.59 -6.69
C MET A 61 -30.64 21.56 -6.21
N GLY A 62 -31.11 20.40 -5.72
CA GLY A 62 -32.48 20.20 -5.30
C GLY A 62 -32.73 20.56 -3.85
N ALA A 63 -34.00 20.77 -3.52
CA ALA A 63 -34.45 21.02 -2.15
C ALA A 63 -34.38 19.78 -1.24
N TYR A 64 -34.20 18.59 -1.81
CA TYR A 64 -34.29 17.30 -1.12
C TYR A 64 -33.20 16.34 -1.61
N SER A 65 -32.76 15.42 -0.76
CA SER A 65 -31.80 14.38 -1.17
C SER A 65 -32.44 13.34 -2.08
N ALA A 66 -31.67 12.78 -3.01
CA ALA A 66 -32.07 11.65 -3.86
C ALA A 66 -32.55 10.45 -3.03
N GLY A 67 -31.95 10.21 -1.85
CA GLY A 67 -32.39 9.19 -0.91
C GLY A 67 -33.83 9.39 -0.40
N THR A 68 -34.35 10.63 -0.37
CA THR A 68 -35.76 10.90 -0.05
C THR A 68 -36.70 10.34 -1.12
N TYR A 69 -36.28 10.40 -2.38
CA TYR A 69 -37.02 9.85 -3.51
C TYR A 69 -36.93 8.32 -3.55
N GLU A 70 -35.75 7.74 -3.31
CA GLU A 70 -35.58 6.28 -3.24
C GLU A 70 -36.46 5.66 -2.15
N ASN A 71 -36.44 6.23 -0.95
CA ASN A 71 -37.28 5.75 0.15
C ASN A 71 -38.78 5.87 -0.13
N ARG A 72 -39.19 6.83 -0.98
CA ARG A 72 -40.60 7.11 -1.25
C ARG A 72 -41.14 6.32 -2.44
N PHE A 73 -40.38 6.29 -3.54
CA PHE A 73 -40.81 5.79 -4.83
C PHE A 73 -40.17 4.43 -5.17
N GLY A 74 -39.27 3.92 -4.32
CA GLY A 74 -38.52 2.67 -4.54
C GLY A 74 -37.14 2.95 -5.15
N SER A 75 -37.08 3.85 -6.12
CA SER A 75 -35.84 4.27 -6.77
C SER A 75 -35.96 5.66 -7.38
N TRP A 76 -34.82 6.31 -7.64
CA TRP A 76 -34.77 7.56 -8.42
C TRP A 76 -35.39 7.42 -9.81
N THR A 77 -35.21 6.25 -10.45
CA THR A 77 -35.75 5.99 -11.78
C THR A 77 -37.28 5.92 -11.75
N GLU A 78 -37.87 5.27 -10.76
CA GLU A 78 -39.32 5.22 -10.58
C GLU A 78 -39.89 6.61 -10.24
N ALA A 79 -39.17 7.41 -9.44
CA ALA A 79 -39.56 8.79 -9.17
C ALA A 79 -39.63 9.65 -10.45
N LEU A 80 -38.62 9.56 -11.32
CA LEU A 80 -38.64 10.24 -12.62
C LEU A 80 -39.78 9.75 -13.51
N GLN A 81 -40.02 8.44 -13.56
CA GLN A 81 -41.13 7.87 -14.35
C GLN A 81 -42.50 8.33 -13.84
N MET A 82 -42.68 8.42 -12.52
CA MET A 82 -43.90 8.96 -11.90
C MET A 82 -44.08 10.45 -12.16
N ALA A 83 -42.98 11.21 -12.29
CA ALA A 83 -43.00 12.60 -12.75
C ALA A 83 -43.21 12.72 -14.28
N GLY A 84 -43.31 11.60 -15.01
CA GLY A 84 -43.52 11.61 -16.47
C GLY A 84 -42.24 11.74 -17.30
N TYR A 85 -41.07 11.65 -16.67
CA TYR A 85 -39.78 11.80 -17.33
C TYR A 85 -39.06 10.46 -17.50
N LYS A 86 -38.22 10.39 -18.53
CA LYS A 86 -37.30 9.26 -18.72
C LYS A 86 -35.95 9.63 -18.11
N PRO A 87 -35.31 8.73 -17.35
CA PRO A 87 -33.96 8.99 -16.87
C PRO A 87 -33.04 9.31 -18.04
N VAL A 88 -32.21 10.35 -17.88
CA VAL A 88 -31.17 10.65 -18.85
C VAL A 88 -30.30 9.40 -18.94
N LYS A 89 -30.15 8.87 -20.14
CA LYS A 89 -29.03 7.99 -20.42
C LYS A 89 -27.82 8.87 -20.22
N GLN A 90 -27.21 8.85 -19.04
CA GLN A 90 -25.88 9.44 -18.90
C GLN A 90 -25.09 8.86 -20.06
N HIS A 91 -24.50 9.74 -20.89
CA HIS A 91 -23.49 9.31 -21.83
C HIS A 91 -22.39 8.73 -20.97
N ARG A 92 -22.53 7.44 -20.68
CA ARG A 92 -21.52 6.58 -20.12
C ARG A 92 -20.36 6.82 -21.05
N VAL A 93 -19.30 7.47 -20.54
CA VAL A 93 -18.07 7.68 -21.31
C VAL A 93 -17.78 6.35 -22.00
N SER A 94 -17.78 6.37 -23.33
CA SER A 94 -17.63 5.14 -24.08
C SER A 94 -16.27 4.54 -23.76
N LYS A 95 -16.15 3.22 -23.90
CA LYS A 95 -14.84 2.58 -23.79
C LYS A 95 -13.87 3.26 -24.74
N ASP A 96 -14.28 3.48 -25.99
CA ASP A 96 -13.46 4.16 -27.01
C ASP A 96 -12.98 5.55 -26.58
N ALA A 97 -13.85 6.39 -26.00
CA ALA A 97 -13.44 7.72 -25.53
C ALA A 97 -12.40 7.64 -24.41
N LEU A 98 -12.47 6.64 -23.53
CA LEU A 98 -11.46 6.39 -22.50
C LEU A 98 -10.15 5.89 -23.12
N LEU A 99 -10.22 4.99 -24.10
CA LEU A 99 -9.03 4.46 -24.79
C LEU A 99 -8.30 5.56 -25.56
N ASP A 100 -9.03 6.43 -26.25
CA ASP A 100 -8.45 7.56 -26.98
C ASP A 100 -7.81 8.57 -26.02
N GLU A 101 -8.42 8.80 -24.86
CA GLU A 101 -7.83 9.68 -23.84
C GLU A 101 -6.59 9.05 -23.19
N ILE A 102 -6.57 7.74 -22.94
CA ILE A 102 -5.38 7.02 -22.48
C ILE A 102 -4.26 7.14 -23.54
N ARG A 103 -4.58 6.95 -24.82
CA ARG A 103 -3.59 7.08 -25.90
C ARG A 103 -3.05 8.50 -26.04
N ARG A 104 -3.91 9.52 -25.84
CA ARG A 104 -3.50 10.92 -25.87
C ARG A 104 -2.52 11.29 -24.75
N LEU A 105 -2.65 10.65 -23.59
CA LEU A 105 -1.82 10.91 -22.42
C LEU A 105 -0.53 10.08 -22.40
N ALA A 106 -0.38 9.10 -23.30
CA ALA A 106 0.89 8.39 -23.44
C ALA A 106 2.00 9.34 -23.90
N THR A 107 3.21 9.09 -23.44
CA THR A 107 4.39 9.86 -23.82
C THR A 107 4.79 9.58 -25.28
N GLU A 108 5.60 10.46 -25.87
CA GLU A 108 6.01 10.34 -27.29
C GLU A 108 6.79 9.05 -27.60
N ASP A 109 7.43 8.45 -26.60
CA ASP A 109 8.15 7.18 -26.70
C ASP A 109 7.24 5.93 -26.59
N GLY A 110 5.93 6.13 -26.42
CA GLY A 110 4.94 5.05 -26.31
C GLY A 110 4.74 4.52 -24.89
N THR A 111 5.32 5.16 -23.86
CA THR A 111 5.09 4.77 -22.47
C THR A 111 3.63 5.10 -22.05
N PRO A 112 2.89 4.15 -21.46
CA PRO A 112 1.50 4.37 -21.06
C PRO A 112 1.37 5.35 -19.90
N PRO A 113 0.29 6.16 -19.87
CA PRO A 113 0.06 7.09 -18.78
C PRO A 113 -0.23 6.36 -17.46
N THR A 114 0.26 6.94 -16.37
CA THR A 114 -0.06 6.50 -15.02
C THR A 114 -1.46 6.98 -14.61
N ALA A 115 -2.00 6.38 -13.55
CA ALA A 115 -3.21 6.88 -12.92
C ALA A 115 -3.03 8.27 -12.30
N ALA A 116 -1.79 8.74 -12.08
CA ALA A 116 -1.55 10.12 -11.67
C ALA A 116 -1.73 11.08 -12.85
N ASP A 117 -1.21 10.73 -14.03
CA ASP A 117 -1.31 11.54 -15.25
C ASP A 117 -2.77 11.75 -15.68
N MET A 118 -3.59 10.69 -15.60
CA MET A 118 -5.04 10.82 -15.84
C MET A 118 -5.73 11.73 -14.82
N ARG A 119 -5.26 11.81 -13.57
CA ARG A 119 -5.85 12.70 -12.55
C ARG A 119 -5.44 14.15 -12.72
N SER A 120 -4.21 14.41 -13.17
CA SER A 120 -3.69 15.77 -13.36
C SER A 120 -4.09 16.37 -14.70
N GLU A 121 -4.06 15.59 -15.77
CA GLU A 121 -4.12 16.08 -17.16
C GLU A 121 -5.21 15.41 -18.00
N GLY A 122 -5.90 14.43 -17.43
CA GLY A 122 -6.96 13.69 -18.11
C GLY A 122 -8.33 14.37 -18.07
N LYS A 123 -9.11 14.13 -19.12
CA LYS A 123 -10.52 14.57 -19.21
C LYS A 123 -11.48 13.73 -18.36
N PHE A 124 -11.04 12.55 -17.91
CA PHE A 124 -11.86 11.59 -17.19
C PHE A 124 -11.23 11.22 -15.86
N THR A 125 -12.03 10.78 -14.90
CA THR A 125 -11.49 10.25 -13.65
C THR A 125 -10.99 8.82 -13.85
N VAL A 126 -9.94 8.44 -13.12
CA VAL A 126 -9.43 7.06 -13.09
C VAL A 126 -10.53 6.07 -12.70
N THR A 127 -11.44 6.47 -11.81
CA THR A 127 -12.59 5.65 -11.38
C THR A 127 -13.54 5.32 -12.54
N ILE A 128 -13.74 6.22 -13.50
CA ILE A 128 -14.56 5.93 -14.69
C ILE A 128 -13.89 4.83 -15.54
N ALA A 129 -12.57 4.89 -15.73
CA ALA A 129 -11.82 3.86 -16.44
C ALA A 129 -11.90 2.51 -15.71
N GLN A 130 -11.63 2.49 -14.40
CA GLN A 130 -11.71 1.27 -13.57
C GLN A 130 -13.11 0.63 -13.62
N ASN A 131 -14.18 1.42 -13.47
CA ASN A 131 -15.56 0.91 -13.54
C ASN A 131 -15.93 0.32 -14.92
N ARG A 132 -15.21 0.69 -15.98
CA ARG A 132 -15.49 0.26 -17.36
C ARG A 132 -14.70 -0.96 -17.79
N PHE A 133 -13.46 -1.04 -17.33
CA PHE A 133 -12.50 -2.05 -17.76
C PHE A 133 -12.16 -3.06 -16.66
N GLY A 134 -12.55 -2.79 -15.40
CA GLY A 134 -12.24 -3.60 -14.22
C GLY A 134 -11.12 -2.95 -13.39
N SER A 135 -10.05 -2.56 -14.06
CA SER A 135 -8.88 -1.90 -13.48
C SER A 135 -8.25 -0.89 -14.44
N TRP A 136 -7.28 -0.12 -13.93
CA TRP A 136 -6.51 0.80 -14.77
C TRP A 136 -5.63 0.05 -15.78
N ASN A 137 -5.01 -1.05 -15.35
CA ASN A 137 -4.17 -1.87 -16.22
C ASN A 137 -4.97 -2.53 -17.36
N GLU A 138 -6.16 -3.06 -17.07
CA GLU A 138 -7.05 -3.59 -18.13
C GLU A 138 -7.48 -2.49 -19.12
N ALA A 139 -7.55 -1.23 -18.67
CA ALA A 139 -7.80 -0.09 -19.55
C ALA A 139 -6.57 0.25 -20.42
N LEU A 140 -5.35 0.12 -19.88
CA LEU A 140 -4.10 0.27 -20.64
C LEU A 140 -3.94 -0.83 -21.69
N GLU A 141 -4.19 -2.09 -21.32
CA GLU A 141 -4.17 -3.25 -22.23
C GLU A 141 -5.18 -3.07 -23.37
N ALA A 142 -6.41 -2.67 -23.04
CA ALA A 142 -7.43 -2.38 -24.05
C ALA A 142 -7.06 -1.19 -24.96
N ALA A 143 -6.21 -0.27 -24.48
CA ALA A 143 -5.70 0.84 -25.27
C ALA A 143 -4.52 0.44 -26.17
N GLY A 144 -3.94 -0.76 -25.97
CA GLY A 144 -2.81 -1.29 -26.72
C GLY A 144 -1.46 -1.11 -26.02
N TYR A 145 -1.45 -0.84 -24.71
CA TYR A 145 -0.25 -0.65 -23.92
C TYR A 145 -0.03 -1.79 -22.92
N ASP A 146 1.22 -2.02 -22.56
CA ASP A 146 1.55 -2.90 -21.45
C ASP A 146 1.10 -2.27 -20.11
N PRO A 147 0.64 -3.08 -19.14
CA PRO A 147 0.32 -2.60 -17.80
C PRO A 147 1.49 -1.86 -17.14
N ASN A 148 1.22 -0.67 -16.58
CA ASN A 148 2.19 0.10 -15.81
C ASN A 148 2.72 -0.64 -14.56
N SER A 149 1.98 -1.64 -14.10
CA SER A 149 2.45 -2.61 -13.13
C SER A 149 1.82 -3.96 -13.47
N ARG A 150 2.60 -4.90 -14.03
CA ARG A 150 2.14 -6.28 -14.24
C ARG A 150 1.87 -6.93 -12.88
N TYR A 151 0.65 -6.81 -12.36
CA TYR A 151 0.24 -7.55 -11.17
C TYR A 151 -0.03 -9.00 -11.58
N ARG A 152 0.57 -9.95 -10.82
CA ARG A 152 0.59 -11.41 -11.08
C ARG A 152 1.57 -11.87 -12.17
N ILE A 153 2.78 -11.30 -12.20
CA ILE A 153 3.90 -11.98 -12.87
C ILE A 153 3.96 -13.41 -12.31
N SER A 154 3.85 -14.40 -13.19
CA SER A 154 3.87 -15.80 -12.81
C SER A 154 5.24 -16.20 -12.29
N ASP A 155 5.27 -17.30 -11.54
CA ASP A 155 6.54 -17.86 -11.07
C ASP A 155 7.45 -18.21 -12.26
N ALA A 156 6.88 -18.71 -13.36
CA ALA A 156 7.59 -19.00 -14.59
C ALA A 156 8.24 -17.76 -15.23
N GLU A 157 7.49 -16.66 -15.37
CA GLU A 157 8.02 -15.42 -15.96
C GLU A 157 9.14 -14.80 -15.12
N LEU A 158 9.02 -14.86 -13.78
CA LEU A 158 10.11 -14.42 -12.90
C LEU A 158 11.35 -15.31 -13.10
N LEU A 159 11.20 -16.62 -13.17
CA LEU A 159 12.34 -17.51 -13.39
C LEU A 159 12.95 -17.34 -14.79
N GLU A 160 12.15 -17.14 -15.83
CA GLU A 160 12.63 -16.84 -17.19
C GLU A 160 13.46 -15.55 -17.23
N GLU A 161 13.06 -14.55 -16.44
CA GLU A 161 13.82 -13.30 -16.34
C GLU A 161 15.20 -13.49 -15.67
N ILE A 162 15.33 -14.44 -14.74
CA ILE A 162 16.65 -14.86 -14.22
C ILE A 162 17.51 -15.47 -15.34
N HIS A 163 16.93 -16.30 -16.21
CA HIS A 163 17.66 -16.95 -17.31
C HIS A 163 18.13 -15.92 -18.33
N ARG A 164 17.24 -15.03 -18.76
CA ARG A 164 17.55 -13.94 -19.69
C ARG A 164 18.72 -13.11 -19.20
N LEU A 165 18.68 -12.69 -17.93
CA LEU A 165 19.73 -11.86 -17.35
C LEU A 165 21.04 -12.64 -17.14
N ALA A 166 20.97 -13.94 -16.84
CA ALA A 166 22.15 -14.79 -16.77
C ALA A 166 22.86 -14.95 -18.12
N ASP A 167 22.09 -15.13 -19.20
CA ASP A 167 22.60 -15.22 -20.57
C ASP A 167 23.22 -13.89 -21.01
N GLU A 168 22.60 -12.76 -20.66
CA GLU A 168 23.10 -11.42 -20.98
C GLU A 168 24.41 -11.11 -20.25
N LEU A 169 24.50 -11.42 -18.95
CA LEU A 169 25.67 -11.13 -18.12
C LEU A 169 26.79 -12.19 -18.26
N GLY A 170 26.48 -13.36 -18.83
CA GLY A 170 27.38 -14.51 -18.87
C GLY A 170 27.69 -15.11 -17.49
N LYS A 171 26.88 -14.78 -16.48
CA LYS A 171 27.02 -15.24 -15.09
C LYS A 171 25.67 -15.24 -14.39
N VAL A 172 25.53 -16.00 -13.30
CA VAL A 172 24.32 -15.98 -12.47
C VAL A 172 24.12 -14.58 -11.89
N PRO A 173 22.96 -13.93 -12.11
CA PRO A 173 22.75 -12.55 -11.69
C PRO A 173 22.60 -12.42 -10.17
N THR A 174 23.08 -11.30 -9.63
CA THR A 174 22.79 -10.87 -8.27
C THR A 174 21.44 -10.17 -8.18
N ALA A 175 20.86 -10.10 -6.97
CA ALA A 175 19.62 -9.36 -6.74
C ALA A 175 19.73 -7.87 -7.10
N GLN A 176 20.93 -7.29 -6.99
CA GLN A 176 21.19 -5.91 -7.35
C GLN A 176 21.26 -5.74 -8.86
N GLU A 177 21.87 -6.66 -9.59
CA GLU A 177 21.84 -6.68 -11.06
C GLU A 177 20.41 -6.88 -11.59
N MET A 178 19.59 -7.72 -10.95
CA MET A 178 18.16 -7.83 -11.28
C MET A 178 17.42 -6.51 -11.02
N LYS A 179 17.76 -5.77 -9.97
CA LYS A 179 17.18 -4.44 -9.72
C LYS A 179 17.57 -3.42 -10.79
N ASP A 180 18.81 -3.47 -11.26
CA ASP A 180 19.40 -2.42 -12.09
C ASP A 180 19.23 -2.71 -13.60
N HIS A 181 19.12 -3.98 -13.99
CA HIS A 181 19.08 -4.45 -15.38
C HIS A 181 17.92 -5.40 -15.69
N GLY A 182 17.15 -5.81 -14.67
CA GLY A 182 16.00 -6.68 -14.86
C GLY A 182 14.76 -5.92 -15.31
N GLU A 183 13.91 -6.61 -16.08
CA GLU A 183 12.54 -6.15 -16.42
C GLU A 183 11.67 -6.07 -15.17
N PHE A 184 11.96 -6.89 -14.16
CA PHE A 184 11.25 -6.92 -12.89
C PHE A 184 12.17 -6.51 -11.73
N SER A 185 11.60 -5.81 -10.75
CA SER A 185 12.26 -5.60 -9.46
C SER A 185 12.67 -6.93 -8.83
N HIS A 186 13.73 -6.96 -8.02
CA HIS A 186 14.09 -8.16 -7.24
C HIS A 186 13.07 -8.54 -6.15
N ARG A 187 12.18 -7.62 -5.73
CA ARG A 187 11.26 -7.84 -4.60
C ARG A 187 10.31 -9.04 -4.74
N PRO A 188 9.65 -9.28 -5.89
CA PRO A 188 8.78 -10.44 -6.08
C PRO A 188 9.49 -11.78 -5.84
N TYR A 189 10.80 -11.86 -6.13
CA TYR A 189 11.62 -13.05 -5.90
C TYR A 189 11.83 -13.33 -4.40
N PHE A 190 12.07 -12.29 -3.60
CA PHE A 190 12.17 -12.41 -2.14
C PHE A 190 10.86 -12.86 -1.49
N THR A 191 9.73 -12.35 -1.99
CA THR A 191 8.41 -12.71 -1.43
C THR A 191 8.00 -14.14 -1.76
N ARG A 192 8.31 -14.64 -2.95
CA ARG A 192 7.82 -15.94 -3.44
C ARG A 192 8.69 -17.14 -3.07
N TRP A 193 10.00 -16.97 -3.05
CA TRP A 193 10.94 -18.06 -2.79
C TRP A 193 11.66 -17.91 -1.44
N GLU A 194 11.22 -17.00 -0.57
CA GLU A 194 11.88 -16.73 0.73
C GLU A 194 13.32 -16.21 0.57
N GLY A 195 13.64 -15.62 -0.59
CA GLY A 195 14.92 -14.96 -0.84
C GLY A 195 15.47 -15.18 -2.24
N TRP A 196 16.42 -14.32 -2.63
CA TRP A 196 17.07 -14.38 -3.95
C TRP A 196 17.74 -15.73 -4.23
N GLN A 197 18.47 -16.28 -3.26
CA GLN A 197 19.21 -17.54 -3.46
C GLN A 197 18.29 -18.74 -3.70
N ALA A 198 17.11 -18.74 -3.09
CA ALA A 198 16.12 -19.77 -3.34
C ALA A 198 15.47 -19.60 -4.72
N ALA A 199 15.29 -18.35 -5.19
CA ALA A 199 14.83 -18.08 -6.54
C ALA A 199 15.87 -18.52 -7.60
N ILE A 200 17.17 -18.29 -7.36
CA ILE A 200 18.27 -18.78 -8.21
C ILE A 200 18.28 -20.31 -8.29
N ARG A 201 18.08 -21.01 -7.17
CA ARG A 201 17.92 -22.48 -7.15
C ARG A 201 16.69 -22.93 -7.92
N ALA A 202 15.56 -22.24 -7.75
CA ALA A 202 14.34 -22.54 -8.49
C ALA A 202 14.51 -22.33 -10.01
N ALA A 203 15.38 -21.40 -10.41
CA ALA A 203 15.78 -21.18 -11.80
C ALA A 203 16.83 -22.20 -12.31
N GLY A 204 17.25 -23.19 -11.49
CA GLY A 204 18.16 -24.25 -11.91
C GLY A 204 19.65 -23.88 -11.88
N TYR A 205 20.01 -22.74 -11.28
CA TYR A 205 21.40 -22.32 -11.12
C TYR A 205 21.92 -22.61 -9.70
N GLU A 206 23.23 -22.79 -9.56
CA GLU A 206 23.88 -22.82 -8.26
C GLU A 206 24.02 -21.38 -7.72
N PRO A 207 23.49 -21.08 -6.52
CA PRO A 207 23.72 -19.83 -5.80
C PRO A 207 25.20 -19.42 -5.78
N VAL A 208 25.52 -18.31 -6.42
CA VAL A 208 26.78 -17.63 -6.10
C VAL A 208 26.62 -17.11 -4.67
N GLY A 209 27.51 -17.54 -3.77
CA GLY A 209 27.57 -17.00 -2.41
C GLY A 209 27.54 -15.47 -2.45
N ARG A 210 27.06 -14.84 -1.38
CA ARG A 210 27.04 -13.36 -1.28
C ARG A 210 28.41 -12.86 -1.76
N PRO A 211 28.49 -12.00 -2.79
CA PRO A 211 29.79 -11.53 -3.27
C PRO A 211 30.57 -11.03 -2.06
N ALA A 212 31.73 -11.61 -1.83
CA ALA A 212 32.63 -11.29 -0.76
C ALA A 212 33.97 -10.98 -1.43
N GLY A 213 34.67 -9.96 -0.95
CA GLY A 213 35.81 -9.48 -1.71
C GLY A 213 35.39 -8.59 -2.88
N GLN A 214 36.21 -8.58 -3.93
CA GLN A 214 36.19 -7.58 -5.01
C GLN A 214 34.88 -7.47 -5.79
N ASP A 215 34.03 -8.49 -5.69
CA ASP A 215 32.78 -8.58 -6.44
C ASP A 215 31.56 -7.98 -5.69
N HIS A 216 31.72 -7.45 -4.47
CA HIS A 216 30.65 -6.77 -3.74
C HIS A 216 30.69 -5.25 -3.99
N HIS A 217 29.54 -4.63 -4.27
CA HIS A 217 29.44 -3.18 -4.52
C HIS A 217 29.91 -2.29 -3.34
N ASN A 218 29.89 -2.81 -2.11
CA ASN A 218 30.47 -2.16 -0.93
C ASN A 218 31.89 -2.62 -0.57
N TRP A 219 32.52 -3.48 -1.38
CA TRP A 219 33.89 -3.89 -1.11
C TRP A 219 34.88 -2.82 -1.54
N LYS A 220 35.77 -2.47 -0.63
CA LYS A 220 36.94 -1.63 -0.90
C LYS A 220 38.18 -2.49 -0.71
N GLU A 221 39.11 -2.38 -1.67
CA GLU A 221 40.37 -3.13 -1.75
C GLU A 221 41.29 -2.94 -0.52
N GLN A 222 40.98 -1.92 0.27
CA GLN A 222 41.43 -1.76 1.64
C GLN A 222 40.20 -1.32 2.47
N PRO A 223 39.82 -2.02 3.57
CA PRO A 223 38.82 -1.53 4.51
C PRO A 223 39.43 -0.40 5.36
N VAL A 224 40.03 0.59 4.71
CA VAL A 224 40.27 1.89 5.32
C VAL A 224 38.90 2.54 5.40
N HIS A 225 38.25 2.45 6.55
CA HIS A 225 37.63 3.58 7.26
C HIS A 225 36.52 3.21 8.27
N GLU A 226 35.97 1.99 8.32
CA GLU A 226 34.95 1.66 9.35
C GLU A 226 35.57 1.44 10.76
N TRP A 227 36.80 0.94 10.85
CA TRP A 227 37.43 0.60 12.14
C TRP A 227 38.20 1.76 12.77
N ARG A 228 38.55 2.80 11.99
CA ARG A 228 39.23 4.00 12.49
C ARG A 228 38.30 4.94 13.27
N GLU A 229 36.98 4.76 13.15
CA GLU A 229 35.97 5.54 13.87
C GLU A 229 35.91 5.18 15.36
N TYR A 230 36.52 4.06 15.78
CA TYR A 230 36.52 3.57 17.16
C TYR A 230 37.91 3.56 17.81
N GLY A 231 38.92 4.15 17.17
CA GLY A 231 40.29 4.20 17.68
C GLY A 231 41.10 2.92 17.47
N ASP A 232 42.43 3.05 17.56
CA ASP A 232 43.40 1.99 17.20
C ASP A 232 43.33 0.73 18.10
N ASN A 233 42.76 0.84 19.30
CA ASN A 233 42.62 -0.27 20.24
C ASN A 233 41.37 -1.14 20.00
N TRP A 234 40.48 -0.75 19.08
CA TRP A 234 39.18 -1.39 18.90
C TRP A 234 39.30 -2.87 18.54
N ASP A 235 40.15 -3.25 17.60
CA ASP A 235 40.26 -4.64 17.14
C ASP A 235 40.66 -5.59 18.28
N GLU A 236 41.62 -5.17 19.10
CA GLU A 236 42.08 -5.94 20.26
C GLU A 236 40.98 -6.05 21.33
N GLN A 237 40.29 -4.95 21.65
CA GLN A 237 39.22 -4.95 22.66
C GLN A 237 37.99 -5.72 22.20
N ARG A 238 37.63 -5.62 20.91
CA ARG A 238 36.54 -6.38 20.29
C ARG A 238 36.81 -7.88 20.40
N GLN A 239 38.03 -8.32 20.09
CA GLN A 239 38.40 -9.73 20.20
C GLN A 239 38.34 -10.23 21.64
N LYS A 240 38.86 -9.44 22.60
CA LYS A 240 38.75 -9.74 24.04
C LYS A 240 37.30 -9.81 24.53
N ALA A 241 36.41 -8.96 24.00
CA ALA A 241 34.98 -9.00 24.36
C ALA A 241 34.30 -10.28 23.87
N LEU A 242 34.60 -10.71 22.63
CA LEU A 242 34.10 -11.98 22.09
C LEU A 242 34.61 -13.18 22.89
N GLU A 243 35.90 -13.21 23.24
CA GLU A 243 36.49 -14.27 24.06
C GLU A 243 35.91 -14.31 25.47
N ARG A 244 35.72 -13.15 26.11
CA ARG A 244 35.07 -13.04 27.43
C ARG A 244 33.64 -13.63 27.40
N ASP A 245 32.93 -13.38 26.32
CA ASP A 245 31.52 -13.75 26.15
C ASP A 245 31.35 -15.16 25.56
N ASP A 246 32.42 -15.96 25.53
CA ASP A 246 32.48 -17.32 24.96
C ASP A 246 31.90 -17.40 23.54
N TYR A 247 32.08 -16.32 22.77
CA TYR A 247 31.52 -16.19 21.43
C TYR A 247 29.99 -16.42 21.39
N THR A 248 29.28 -16.02 22.44
CA THR A 248 27.81 -16.13 22.55
C THR A 248 27.15 -14.78 22.77
N CYS A 249 25.91 -14.65 22.29
CA CYS A 249 25.12 -13.46 22.54
C CYS A 249 24.76 -13.34 24.03
N GLN A 250 25.13 -12.22 24.65
CA GLN A 250 24.91 -11.96 26.07
C GLN A 250 23.48 -11.47 26.39
N THR A 251 22.55 -11.54 25.44
CA THR A 251 21.16 -11.16 25.71
C THR A 251 20.47 -12.29 26.48
N PRO A 252 19.82 -12.05 27.63
CA PRO A 252 19.21 -13.10 28.41
C PRO A 252 18.24 -13.97 27.61
N GLY A 253 18.44 -15.29 27.64
CA GLY A 253 17.63 -16.26 26.90
C GLY A 253 17.99 -16.42 25.42
N CYS A 254 19.05 -15.75 24.96
CA CYS A 254 19.58 -15.91 23.61
C CYS A 254 20.68 -16.98 23.61
N GLU A 255 20.60 -17.93 22.68
CA GLU A 255 21.58 -19.03 22.54
C GLU A 255 22.43 -18.89 21.27
N TRP A 256 22.36 -17.75 20.59
CA TRP A 256 23.14 -17.51 19.37
C TRP A 256 24.65 -17.54 19.67
N THR A 257 25.34 -18.54 19.12
CA THR A 257 26.80 -18.60 19.07
C THR A 257 27.32 -17.86 17.82
N GLN A 258 28.59 -17.49 17.84
CA GLN A 258 29.28 -16.89 16.69
C GLN A 258 29.20 -17.79 15.46
N GLU A 259 29.40 -19.09 15.62
CA GLU A 259 29.36 -20.07 14.54
C GLU A 259 27.96 -20.17 13.94
N ALA A 260 26.93 -20.41 14.78
CA ALA A 260 25.55 -20.51 14.31
C ALA A 260 25.06 -19.20 13.68
N HIS A 261 25.50 -18.06 14.21
CA HIS A 261 25.16 -16.74 13.67
C HIS A 261 25.88 -16.47 12.33
N LEU A 262 27.14 -16.88 12.18
CA LEU A 262 27.87 -16.82 10.90
C LEU A 262 27.19 -17.69 9.84
N GLU A 263 26.78 -18.91 10.19
CA GLU A 263 26.07 -19.81 9.28
C GLU A 263 24.72 -19.25 8.85
N THR A 264 23.95 -18.71 9.79
CA THR A 264 22.59 -18.23 9.53
C THR A 264 22.57 -16.87 8.84
N PHE A 265 23.39 -15.92 9.29
CA PHE A 265 23.33 -14.52 8.86
C PHE A 265 24.53 -14.09 8.00
N THR A 266 25.49 -14.99 7.74
CA THR A 266 26.72 -14.70 6.97
C THR A 266 27.57 -13.57 7.58
N ARG A 267 27.39 -13.30 8.88
CA ARG A 267 28.12 -12.31 9.68
C ARG A 267 28.24 -12.79 11.12
N GLY A 268 29.31 -12.40 11.80
CA GLY A 268 29.51 -12.74 13.21
C GLY A 268 28.58 -11.99 14.15
N LEU A 269 28.65 -12.34 15.43
CA LEU A 269 28.11 -11.52 16.51
C LEU A 269 28.77 -10.13 16.48
N HIS A 270 27.98 -9.14 16.88
CA HIS A 270 28.38 -7.76 17.02
C HIS A 270 28.92 -7.53 18.44
N VAL A 271 29.84 -6.57 18.59
CA VAL A 271 30.26 -6.06 19.89
C VAL A 271 29.73 -4.63 19.97
N HIS A 272 28.89 -4.38 20.97
CA HIS A 272 28.15 -3.14 21.15
C HIS A 272 28.69 -2.35 22.35
N HIS A 273 28.79 -1.02 22.23
CA HIS A 273 29.10 -0.14 23.36
C HIS A 273 27.86 0.09 24.23
N ILE A 274 27.92 -0.23 25.52
CA ILE A 274 26.80 -0.07 26.47
C ILE A 274 26.50 1.42 26.70
N GLN A 275 27.54 2.23 26.90
CA GLN A 275 27.48 3.69 26.89
C GLN A 275 27.99 4.21 25.55
N GLN A 276 27.28 5.20 25.01
CA GLN A 276 27.64 5.84 23.75
C GLN A 276 29.00 6.55 23.82
N LEU A 277 29.70 6.61 22.69
CA LEU A 277 31.03 7.21 22.58
C LEU A 277 31.10 8.66 23.05
N SER A 278 30.03 9.44 22.84
CA SER A 278 29.93 10.83 23.29
C SER A 278 30.04 11.01 24.80
N ALA A 279 29.85 9.95 25.60
CA ALA A 279 30.03 9.98 27.06
C ALA A 279 31.51 9.88 27.51
N PHE A 280 32.43 9.67 26.57
CA PHE A 280 33.86 9.43 26.85
C PHE A 280 34.75 10.56 26.32
N GLY A 281 34.21 11.77 26.18
CA GLY A 281 34.93 12.98 25.76
C GLY A 281 34.84 14.11 26.78
N ASP A 282 35.79 15.03 26.74
CA ASP A 282 35.68 16.32 27.44
C ASP A 282 34.82 17.34 26.63
N ASP A 283 34.66 17.11 25.32
CA ASP A 283 33.80 17.85 24.39
C ASP A 283 33.14 16.88 23.38
N GLU A 284 32.06 17.30 22.70
CA GLU A 284 31.32 16.46 21.73
C GLU A 284 32.17 15.99 20.53
N SER A 285 33.35 16.58 20.33
CA SER A 285 34.24 16.33 19.19
C SER A 285 35.45 15.43 19.48
N GLU A 286 35.71 15.08 20.75
CA GLU A 286 36.84 14.22 21.14
C GLU A 286 36.36 13.01 21.94
N VAL A 287 36.80 11.80 21.58
CA VAL A 287 36.43 10.55 22.28
C VAL A 287 37.70 9.86 22.78
N ASP A 288 37.76 9.59 24.08
CA ASP A 288 38.76 8.70 24.68
C ASP A 288 38.41 7.24 24.36
N PHE A 289 38.93 6.75 23.23
CA PHE A 289 38.73 5.37 22.80
C PHE A 289 39.40 4.33 23.70
N GLU A 290 40.43 4.70 24.48
CA GLU A 290 41.02 3.81 25.48
C GLU A 290 40.02 3.51 26.61
N ARG A 291 39.23 4.52 26.99
CA ARG A 291 38.19 4.38 28.00
C ARG A 291 36.88 3.84 27.42
N ALA A 292 36.46 4.29 26.24
CA ALA A 292 35.21 3.88 25.62
C ALA A 292 35.21 2.39 25.24
N ASN A 293 36.36 1.84 24.80
CA ASN A 293 36.48 0.45 24.37
C ASN A 293 36.86 -0.52 25.49
N ARG A 294 36.82 -0.10 26.77
CA ARG A 294 37.05 -1.03 27.87
C ARG A 294 35.98 -2.12 27.89
N LEU A 295 36.38 -3.34 28.23
CA LEU A 295 35.48 -4.49 28.22
C LEU A 295 34.22 -4.28 29.06
N ASP A 296 34.27 -3.53 30.16
CA ASP A 296 33.10 -3.22 30.99
C ASP A 296 32.03 -2.40 30.25
N ASN A 297 32.43 -1.65 29.21
CA ASN A 297 31.55 -0.92 28.30
C ASN A 297 31.19 -1.69 27.02
N LEU A 298 31.67 -2.93 26.83
CA LEU A 298 31.42 -3.73 25.63
C LEU A 298 30.56 -4.96 25.94
N VAL A 299 29.67 -5.31 25.01
CA VAL A 299 28.80 -6.49 25.10
C VAL A 299 28.64 -7.18 23.74
N THR A 300 28.80 -8.51 23.72
CA THR A 300 28.59 -9.32 22.50
C THR A 300 27.10 -9.62 22.29
N VAL A 301 26.57 -9.29 21.11
CA VAL A 301 25.14 -9.39 20.78
C VAL A 301 24.91 -9.89 19.35
N CYS A 302 23.83 -10.64 19.12
CA CYS A 302 23.45 -11.04 17.76
C CYS A 302 22.77 -9.88 17.02
N ALA A 303 22.65 -9.99 15.69
CA ALA A 303 22.00 -8.98 14.86
C ALA A 303 20.54 -8.73 15.26
N GLU A 304 19.83 -9.77 15.72
CA GLU A 304 18.46 -9.63 16.20
C GLU A 304 18.38 -8.85 17.51
N HIS A 305 19.35 -8.95 18.41
CA HIS A 305 19.30 -8.27 19.71
C HIS A 305 20.08 -6.95 19.75
N HIS A 306 20.87 -6.61 18.73
CA HIS A 306 21.62 -5.36 18.69
C HIS A 306 20.75 -4.12 18.95
N HIS A 307 19.57 -4.05 18.31
CA HIS A 307 18.62 -2.96 18.49
C HIS A 307 18.04 -2.85 19.92
N LEU A 308 18.00 -3.96 20.68
CA LEU A 308 17.55 -3.95 22.07
C LEU A 308 18.58 -3.24 22.96
N TRP A 309 19.86 -3.48 22.72
CA TRP A 309 20.96 -2.88 23.45
C TRP A 309 21.15 -1.39 23.11
N GLU A 310 20.94 -1.01 21.84
CA GLU A 310 20.88 0.41 21.44
C GLU A 310 19.83 1.19 22.25
N ARG A 311 18.66 0.58 22.51
CA ARG A 311 17.58 1.19 23.30
C ARG A 311 17.83 1.18 24.80
N ALA A 312 18.60 0.20 25.29
CA ALA A 312 18.91 0.07 26.70
C ALA A 312 19.98 1.08 27.15
N SER A 313 20.88 1.49 26.25
CA SER A 313 21.93 2.48 26.52
C SER A 313 21.38 3.72 27.26
N PRO A 314 22.01 4.17 28.36
CA PRO A 314 23.31 3.72 28.89
C PRO A 314 23.21 2.54 29.90
N LEU A 315 22.03 1.93 30.06
CA LEU A 315 21.81 0.86 31.03
C LEU A 315 22.27 -0.48 30.46
N ARG A 316 22.94 -1.27 31.32
CA ARG A 316 23.27 -2.66 31.04
C ARG A 316 22.07 -3.53 31.40
N LEU A 317 21.63 -4.39 30.48
CA LEU A 317 20.66 -5.44 30.81
C LEU A 317 21.30 -6.42 31.82
N ASP A 318 20.49 -6.95 32.73
CA ASP A 318 20.92 -7.94 33.72
C ASP A 318 21.35 -9.21 32.99
N ILE A 319 22.65 -9.36 32.78
CA ILE A 319 23.26 -10.56 32.23
C ILE A 319 23.41 -11.56 33.38
N ARG A 320 22.71 -12.69 33.26
CA ARG A 320 22.77 -13.79 34.22
C ARG A 320 23.69 -14.87 33.73
#